data_AF-A0ABD5W827-F1
#
_entry.id   AF-A0ABD5W827-F1
#
_cell.length_a   1.000
_cell.length_b   1.000
_cell.length_c   1.000
_cell.angle_alpha   90.00
_cell.angle_beta   90.00
_cell.angle_gamma   90.00
#
_symmetry.space_group_name_H-M   'P 1'
#
loop_
_entity.id
_entity.type
_entity.pdbx_description
1 polymer ?
#
loop_
_entity_poly.entity_id
_entity_poly.type
_entity_poly.pdbx_seq_one_letter_code
_entity_poly.pdbx_strand_id
1 'polypeptide(L)'
;MSIGIEFGEKAAADRFREEYADHVCPIDDDRRMRTVHFVSDTPEHVLTYARAEADEGTAQREADGPGQAPLTDVEKRRIDFSTGRANVPWARSIKALAEHYGVSDWTAYLDSTLTVDEHRQVMEEAGREGGGARDDADQRDAERQASAAATELAEGCNHARGYCENGDPDACEYLTGACGYSEDEVSGLLAEPEPAADDGPTDTEASPLSPPEDLEGARVGAYLRSVRGYLNATDAATEHIEKLREALEHANDAARAVNGIRTDAGIDPIHFTKLEDANADLTDLVRMVASTCEECHADHSEHGHEVTAGDREDVRTAAVDGARSTPVGVSDETEQAASEADT
;
A
#
# COMPACT_ATOMS: atom_id res chain seq x y z
N MET A 1 -30.91 28.35 32.07
CA MET A 1 -30.39 27.62 30.89
C MET A 1 -29.03 27.11 31.28
N SER A 2 -28.82 25.80 31.28
CA SER A 2 -27.49 25.22 31.54
C SER A 2 -26.62 25.25 30.28
N ILE A 3 -25.31 25.28 30.44
CA ILE A 3 -24.34 25.10 29.35
C ILE A 3 -23.80 23.68 29.45
N GLY A 4 -24.01 22.83 28.44
CA GLY A 4 -23.49 21.45 28.42
C GLY A 4 -22.15 21.37 27.68
N ILE A 5 -21.15 20.73 28.29
CA ILE A 5 -19.84 20.44 27.67
C ILE A 5 -19.58 18.94 27.78
N GLU A 6 -19.29 18.30 26.65
CA GLU A 6 -19.10 16.85 26.52
C GLU A 6 -17.62 16.49 26.61
N PHE A 7 -17.22 15.74 27.65
CA PHE A 7 -15.83 15.36 27.86
C PHE A 7 -15.45 14.10 27.09
N GLY A 8 -14.14 13.97 26.83
CA GLY A 8 -13.54 12.79 26.22
C GLY A 8 -13.87 11.49 26.96
N GLU A 9 -13.64 11.50 28.27
CA GLU A 9 -13.84 10.36 29.14
C GLU A 9 -14.81 10.69 30.27
N LYS A 10 -15.61 9.70 30.69
CA LYS A 10 -16.47 9.83 31.87
C LYS A 10 -15.68 10.15 33.14
N ALA A 11 -14.47 9.57 33.28
CA ALA A 11 -13.59 9.86 34.40
C ALA A 11 -13.17 11.34 34.44
N ALA A 12 -12.92 11.95 33.28
CA ALA A 12 -12.63 13.38 33.19
C ALA A 12 -13.84 14.24 33.56
N ALA A 13 -15.02 13.90 33.04
CA ALA A 13 -16.27 14.55 33.43
C ALA A 13 -16.51 14.48 34.96
N ASP A 14 -16.28 13.32 35.58
CA ASP A 14 -16.47 13.13 37.01
C ASP A 14 -15.45 13.89 37.86
N ARG A 15 -14.17 13.94 37.45
CA ARG A 15 -13.17 14.81 38.09
C ARG A 15 -13.59 16.28 38.01
N PHE A 16 -14.06 16.74 36.85
CA PHE A 16 -14.49 18.11 36.67
C PHE A 16 -15.70 18.46 37.56
N ARG A 17 -16.65 17.53 37.71
CA ARG A 17 -17.78 17.68 38.64
C ARG A 17 -17.34 17.78 40.10
N GLU A 18 -16.28 17.08 40.46
CA GLU A 18 -15.76 17.08 41.83
C GLU A 18 -14.96 18.34 42.13
N GLU A 19 -14.15 18.80 41.18
CA GLU A 19 -13.31 19.99 41.31
C GLU A 19 -14.13 21.29 41.23
N TYR A 20 -15.15 21.33 40.37
CA TYR A 20 -15.99 22.51 40.14
C TYR A 20 -17.44 22.29 40.54
N ALA A 21 -17.68 21.54 41.63
CA ALA A 21 -19.01 21.18 42.10
C ALA A 21 -19.97 22.37 42.27
N ASP A 22 -19.45 23.53 42.67
CA ASP A 22 -20.22 24.77 42.86
C ASP A 22 -20.78 25.35 41.54
N HIS A 23 -20.30 24.88 40.39
CA HIS A 23 -20.69 25.34 39.06
C HIS A 23 -21.51 24.30 38.27
N VAL A 24 -21.72 23.11 38.81
CA VAL A 24 -22.52 22.05 38.17
C VAL A 24 -24.02 22.35 38.35
N CYS A 25 -24.80 22.25 37.27
CA CYS A 25 -26.24 22.44 37.28
C CYS A 25 -26.92 21.25 37.98
N PRO A 26 -27.56 21.43 39.15
CA PRO A 26 -28.15 20.33 39.90
C PRO A 26 -29.44 19.77 39.28
N ILE A 27 -30.01 20.45 38.29
CA ILE A 27 -31.26 20.07 37.63
C ILE A 27 -30.98 19.28 36.35
N ASP A 28 -30.00 19.73 35.56
CA ASP A 28 -29.75 19.22 34.21
C ASP A 28 -28.54 18.27 34.14
N ASP A 29 -27.62 18.30 35.13
CA ASP A 29 -26.46 17.40 35.14
C ASP A 29 -26.84 15.98 35.59
N ASP A 30 -26.42 14.99 34.80
CA ASP A 30 -26.55 13.57 35.14
C ASP A 30 -25.16 12.94 35.19
N ARG A 31 -24.75 12.48 36.38
CA ARG A 31 -23.44 11.83 36.63
C ARG A 31 -23.23 10.54 35.82
N ARG A 32 -24.29 9.99 35.22
CA ARG A 32 -24.18 8.85 34.30
C ARG A 32 -23.62 9.28 32.95
N MET A 33 -23.76 10.55 32.59
CA MET A 33 -23.32 11.12 31.32
C MET A 33 -21.89 11.66 31.40
N ARG A 34 -21.19 11.69 30.27
CA ARG A 34 -19.91 12.39 30.11
C ARG A 34 -20.06 13.89 29.85
N THR A 35 -21.29 14.36 29.67
CA THR A 35 -21.61 15.77 29.52
C THR A 35 -21.82 16.39 30.89
N VAL A 36 -21.03 17.41 31.22
CA VAL A 36 -21.20 18.21 32.43
C VAL A 36 -22.07 19.41 32.07
N HIS A 37 -23.19 19.54 32.77
CA HIS A 37 -24.06 20.70 32.64
C HIS A 37 -23.68 21.76 33.69
N PHE A 38 -23.37 22.97 33.24
CA PHE A 38 -22.97 24.09 34.08
C PHE A 38 -24.12 25.06 34.33
N VAL A 39 -24.14 25.71 35.50
CA VAL A 39 -25.08 26.81 35.79
C VAL A 39 -24.78 28.02 34.91
N SER A 40 -25.80 28.83 34.59
CA SER A 40 -25.66 29.96 33.64
C SER A 40 -24.72 31.07 34.09
N ASP A 41 -24.40 31.15 35.37
CA ASP A 41 -23.49 32.11 36.00
C ASP A 41 -22.06 31.56 36.16
N THR A 42 -21.77 30.38 35.60
CA THR A 42 -20.42 29.80 35.61
C THR A 42 -19.43 30.77 34.95
N PRO A 43 -18.31 31.10 35.61
CA PRO A 43 -17.32 31.99 35.03
C PRO A 43 -16.74 31.47 33.70
N GLU A 44 -16.54 32.36 32.72
CA GLU A 44 -16.07 31.96 31.38
C GLU A 44 -14.71 31.22 31.41
N HIS A 45 -13.84 31.53 32.37
CA HIS A 45 -12.56 30.82 32.51
C HIS A 45 -12.73 29.35 32.89
N VAL A 46 -13.75 29.01 33.69
CA VAL A 46 -14.08 27.61 34.04
C VAL A 46 -14.64 26.90 32.81
N LEU A 47 -15.52 27.57 32.05
CA LEU A 47 -16.05 27.04 30.79
C LEU A 47 -14.96 26.85 29.73
N THR A 48 -13.99 27.77 29.67
CA THR A 48 -12.84 27.68 28.76
C THR A 48 -11.95 26.52 29.12
N TYR A 49 -11.68 26.31 30.42
CA TYR A 49 -10.90 25.17 30.90
C TYR A 49 -11.62 23.85 30.63
N ALA A 50 -12.93 23.77 30.91
CA ALA A 50 -13.77 22.61 30.59
C ALA A 50 -13.74 22.26 29.09
N ARG A 51 -13.82 23.27 28.21
CA ARG A 51 -13.72 23.07 26.76
C ARG A 51 -12.34 22.55 26.36
N ALA A 52 -11.27 23.12 26.91
CA ALA A 52 -9.91 22.67 26.60
C ALA A 52 -9.67 21.20 26.99
N GLU A 53 -10.11 20.79 28.19
CA GLU A 53 -9.98 19.38 28.64
C GLU A 53 -10.90 18.45 27.83
N ALA A 54 -12.09 18.92 27.45
CA ALA A 54 -12.99 18.19 26.57
C ALA A 54 -12.40 18.00 25.16
N ASP A 55 -11.77 19.04 24.61
CA ASP A 55 -11.14 19.03 23.29
C ASP A 55 -9.89 18.12 23.31
N GLU A 56 -9.04 18.21 24.32
CA GLU A 56 -7.86 17.35 24.50
C GLU A 56 -8.28 15.87 24.66
N GLY A 57 -9.25 15.58 25.51
CA GLY A 57 -9.79 14.23 25.67
C GLY A 57 -10.53 13.69 24.45
N THR A 58 -10.98 14.56 23.55
CA THR A 58 -11.58 14.14 22.26
C THR A 58 -10.50 13.90 21.21
N ALA A 59 -9.52 14.78 21.09
CA ALA A 59 -8.36 14.61 20.20
C ALA A 59 -7.55 13.36 20.56
N GLN A 60 -7.36 13.09 21.86
CA GLN A 60 -6.69 11.88 22.32
C GLN A 60 -7.47 10.61 21.97
N ARG A 61 -8.81 10.63 22.03
CA ARG A 61 -9.65 9.49 21.59
C ARG A 61 -9.66 9.27 20.09
N GLU A 62 -9.57 10.34 19.30
CA GLU A 62 -9.44 10.24 17.84
C GLU A 62 -8.08 9.69 17.45
N ALA A 63 -7.03 9.99 18.22
CA ALA A 63 -5.68 9.45 18.03
C ALA A 63 -5.53 8.01 18.53
N ASP A 64 -6.15 7.66 19.67
CA ASP A 64 -5.95 6.37 20.36
C ASP A 64 -7.06 5.32 20.08
N GLY A 65 -8.09 5.68 19.30
CA GLY A 65 -9.20 4.79 18.98
C GLY A 65 -8.86 3.78 17.87
N PRO A 66 -9.20 2.48 18.01
CA PRO A 66 -9.11 1.54 16.90
C PRO A 66 -10.14 1.95 15.84
N GLY A 67 -9.69 2.38 14.66
CA GLY A 67 -10.53 3.02 13.62
C GLY A 67 -11.75 2.21 13.18
N GLN A 68 -11.66 1.50 12.06
CA GLN A 68 -12.75 0.65 11.56
C GLN A 68 -12.23 -0.73 11.15
N ALA A 69 -12.85 -1.78 11.68
CA ALA A 69 -12.58 -3.15 11.28
C ALA A 69 -13.59 -3.61 10.21
N PRO A 70 -13.21 -4.43 9.22
CA PRO A 70 -14.13 -4.95 8.22
C PRO A 70 -15.12 -5.96 8.82
N LEU A 71 -16.39 -5.87 8.45
CA LEU A 71 -17.41 -6.86 8.82
C LEU A 71 -17.38 -8.06 7.87
N THR A 72 -17.37 -9.27 8.42
CA THR A 72 -17.61 -10.51 7.71
C THR A 72 -19.09 -10.63 7.30
N ASP A 73 -19.37 -11.51 6.33
CA ASP A 73 -20.75 -11.73 5.88
C ASP A 73 -21.61 -12.44 6.92
N VAL A 74 -21.02 -13.18 7.86
CA VAL A 74 -21.74 -13.77 8.99
C VAL A 74 -22.16 -12.69 9.97
N GLU A 75 -21.28 -11.76 10.32
CA GLU A 75 -21.59 -10.63 11.22
C GLU A 75 -22.67 -9.72 10.63
N LYS A 76 -22.58 -9.38 9.34
CA LYS A 76 -23.61 -8.59 8.65
C LYS A 76 -25.01 -9.23 8.72
N ARG A 77 -25.09 -10.56 8.75
CA ARG A 77 -26.37 -11.29 8.87
C ARG A 77 -26.90 -11.34 10.31
N ARG A 78 -26.03 -11.18 11.32
CA ARG A 78 -26.41 -11.18 12.73
C ARG A 78 -26.87 -9.81 13.23
N ILE A 79 -26.42 -8.74 12.59
CA ILE A 79 -26.76 -7.36 12.95
C ILE A 79 -28.05 -6.93 12.25
N ASP A 80 -29.01 -6.43 13.03
CA ASP A 80 -30.21 -5.80 12.49
C ASP A 80 -29.98 -4.30 12.22
N PHE A 81 -29.59 -3.99 10.97
CA PHE A 81 -29.38 -2.61 10.51
C PHE A 81 -30.67 -1.79 10.33
N SER A 82 -31.85 -2.38 10.57
CA SER A 82 -33.11 -1.65 10.46
C SER A 82 -33.51 -0.93 11.76
N THR A 83 -32.72 -1.07 12.83
CA THR A 83 -33.06 -0.58 14.17
C THR A 83 -32.05 0.44 14.72
N GLY A 84 -32.57 1.45 15.43
CA GLY A 84 -31.76 2.40 16.20
C GLY A 84 -30.71 3.14 15.36
N ARG A 85 -29.47 3.15 15.86
CA ARG A 85 -28.28 3.77 15.24
C ARG A 85 -27.49 2.80 14.37
N ALA A 86 -27.94 1.55 14.22
CA ALA A 86 -27.18 0.50 13.56
C ALA A 86 -27.03 0.80 12.06
N ASN A 87 -25.79 1.06 11.64
CA ASN A 87 -25.39 1.16 10.24
C ASN A 87 -23.99 0.54 10.06
N VAL A 88 -23.58 0.33 8.80
CA VAL A 88 -22.32 -0.38 8.49
C VAL A 88 -21.10 0.34 9.10
N PRO A 89 -20.87 1.66 8.90
CA PRO A 89 -19.75 2.36 9.53
C PRO A 89 -19.73 2.26 11.06
N TRP A 90 -20.89 2.37 11.70
CA TRP A 90 -21.04 2.24 13.16
C TRP A 90 -20.64 0.85 13.64
N ALA A 91 -21.13 -0.20 12.99
CA ALA A 91 -20.81 -1.58 13.33
C ALA A 91 -19.32 -1.91 13.13
N ARG A 92 -18.69 -1.35 12.08
CA ARG A 92 -17.24 -1.48 11.85
C ARG A 92 -16.40 -0.83 12.95
N SER A 93 -16.88 0.29 13.49
CA SER A 93 -16.21 1.01 14.58
C SER A 93 -16.32 0.22 15.89
N ILE A 94 -17.49 -0.38 16.16
CA ILE A 94 -17.69 -1.24 17.34
C ILE A 94 -16.87 -2.54 17.23
N LYS A 95 -16.78 -3.13 16.03
CA LYS A 95 -15.92 -4.29 15.81
C LYS A 95 -14.45 -3.98 16.10
N ALA A 96 -13.96 -2.80 15.68
CA ALA A 96 -12.60 -2.38 15.97
C ALA A 96 -12.35 -2.25 17.49
N LEU A 97 -13.33 -1.74 18.25
CA LEU A 97 -13.28 -1.72 19.72
C LEU A 97 -13.26 -3.13 20.31
N ALA A 98 -14.09 -4.03 19.79
CA ALA A 98 -14.13 -5.41 20.25
C ALA A 98 -12.81 -6.15 19.99
N GLU A 99 -12.21 -5.99 18.82
CA GLU A 99 -10.89 -6.54 18.48
C GLU A 99 -9.81 -6.00 19.44
N HIS A 100 -9.83 -4.68 19.69
CA HIS A 100 -8.89 -4.03 20.61
C HIS A 100 -8.98 -4.57 22.04
N TYR A 101 -10.19 -4.79 22.57
CA TYR A 101 -10.40 -5.33 23.91
C TYR A 101 -10.46 -6.87 23.98
N GLY A 102 -10.25 -7.56 22.86
CA GLY A 102 -10.21 -9.03 22.80
C GLY A 102 -11.55 -9.74 22.94
N VAL A 103 -12.65 -9.10 22.52
CA VAL A 103 -14.02 -9.65 22.57
C VAL A 103 -14.35 -10.38 21.27
N SER A 104 -14.45 -11.70 21.33
CA SER A 104 -14.71 -12.58 20.17
C SER A 104 -16.17 -12.54 19.69
N ASP A 105 -17.15 -12.84 20.55
CA ASP A 105 -18.58 -12.72 20.22
C ASP A 105 -19.13 -11.31 20.50
N TRP A 106 -18.54 -10.31 19.85
CA TRP A 106 -18.89 -8.91 20.07
C TRP A 106 -20.33 -8.57 19.66
N THR A 107 -20.89 -9.32 18.69
CA THR A 107 -22.27 -9.10 18.24
C THR A 107 -23.31 -9.37 19.34
N ALA A 108 -22.97 -10.18 20.36
CA ALA A 108 -23.83 -10.42 21.51
C ALA A 108 -23.94 -9.19 22.46
N TYR A 109 -22.96 -8.29 22.41
CA TYR A 109 -22.89 -7.08 23.23
C TYR A 109 -23.35 -5.83 22.49
N LEU A 110 -23.95 -6.01 21.31
CA LEU A 110 -24.35 -4.92 20.43
C LEU A 110 -25.73 -4.38 20.84
N ASP A 111 -25.78 -3.09 21.17
CA ASP A 111 -27.03 -2.37 21.47
C ASP A 111 -27.18 -1.18 20.51
N SER A 112 -28.16 -1.26 19.59
CA SER A 112 -28.36 -0.21 18.58
C SER A 112 -28.83 1.14 19.15
N THR A 113 -29.11 1.24 20.45
CA THR A 113 -29.39 2.51 21.13
C THR A 113 -28.12 3.25 21.57
N LEU A 114 -27.01 2.54 21.72
CA LEU A 114 -25.73 3.08 22.18
C LEU A 114 -24.88 3.62 21.01
N THR A 115 -24.11 4.66 21.30
CA THR A 115 -23.06 5.22 20.44
C THR A 115 -21.81 4.33 20.40
N VAL A 116 -20.91 4.57 19.45
CA VAL A 116 -19.61 3.87 19.38
C VAL A 116 -18.82 4.07 20.68
N ASP A 117 -18.86 5.29 21.22
CA ASP A 117 -18.18 5.61 22.47
C ASP A 117 -18.77 4.88 23.68
N GLU A 118 -20.09 4.75 23.75
CA GLU A 118 -20.75 3.99 24.82
C GLU A 118 -20.42 2.49 24.72
N HIS A 119 -20.25 1.96 23.50
CA HIS A 119 -19.77 0.57 23.33
C HIS A 119 -18.31 0.38 23.75
N ARG A 120 -17.48 1.42 23.83
CA ARG A 120 -16.08 1.27 24.30
C ARG A 120 -16.06 0.66 25.69
N GLN A 121 -16.88 1.19 26.60
CA GLN A 121 -16.96 0.69 27.97
C GLN A 121 -17.55 -0.74 28.03
N VAL A 122 -18.56 -1.02 27.21
CA VAL A 122 -19.16 -2.36 27.10
C VAL A 122 -18.13 -3.40 26.62
N MET A 123 -17.35 -3.07 25.59
CA MET A 123 -16.34 -3.98 25.03
C MET A 123 -15.13 -4.15 25.95
N GLU A 124 -14.72 -3.08 26.63
CA GLU A 124 -13.66 -3.15 27.64
C GLU A 124 -14.06 -4.04 28.83
N GLU A 125 -15.30 -3.94 29.31
CA GLU A 125 -15.84 -4.79 30.37
C GLU A 125 -15.98 -6.24 29.92
N ALA A 126 -16.57 -6.49 28.75
CA ALA A 126 -16.70 -7.83 28.16
C ALA A 126 -15.34 -8.51 27.92
N GLY A 127 -14.31 -7.75 27.55
CA GLY A 127 -12.94 -8.25 27.42
C GLY A 127 -12.35 -8.71 28.75
N ARG A 128 -12.61 -7.96 29.84
CA ARG A 128 -12.16 -8.30 31.20
C ARG A 128 -12.86 -9.50 31.81
N GLU A 129 -14.15 -9.69 31.50
CA GLU A 129 -14.99 -10.75 32.07
C GLU A 129 -14.79 -12.14 31.41
N GLY A 130 -13.80 -12.26 30.53
CA GLY A 130 -13.42 -13.53 29.92
C GLY A 130 -14.05 -13.76 28.55
N GLY A 131 -14.01 -12.71 27.70
CA GLY A 131 -14.38 -12.76 26.28
C GLY A 131 -14.02 -14.12 25.66
N GLY A 132 -15.08 -14.82 25.23
CA GLY A 132 -15.10 -16.26 25.02
C GLY A 132 -13.97 -16.82 24.15
N ALA A 133 -13.68 -18.10 24.35
CA ALA A 133 -12.64 -18.86 23.65
C ALA A 133 -12.51 -18.44 22.18
N ARG A 134 -11.29 -18.02 21.80
CA ARG A 134 -10.92 -17.65 20.43
C ARG A 134 -11.40 -18.74 19.48
N ASP A 135 -12.24 -18.39 18.51
CA ASP A 135 -12.55 -19.29 17.41
C ASP A 135 -11.25 -19.48 16.61
N ASP A 136 -10.77 -20.72 16.48
CA ASP A 136 -9.49 -21.04 15.83
C ASP A 136 -9.43 -20.53 14.37
N ALA A 137 -10.58 -20.23 13.76
CA ALA A 137 -10.67 -19.67 12.41
C ALA A 137 -10.17 -18.21 12.34
N ASP A 138 -10.55 -17.37 13.30
CA ASP A 138 -10.19 -15.95 13.32
C ASP A 138 -8.71 -15.77 13.66
N GLN A 139 -8.15 -16.62 14.52
CA GLN A 139 -6.71 -16.62 14.81
C GLN A 139 -5.90 -16.99 13.57
N ARG A 140 -6.37 -17.95 12.76
CA ARG A 140 -5.72 -18.32 11.50
C ARG A 140 -5.82 -17.23 10.44
N ASP A 141 -6.91 -16.45 10.42
CA ASP A 141 -7.07 -15.34 9.48
C ASP A 141 -6.22 -14.12 9.87
N ALA A 142 -6.15 -13.79 11.16
CA ALA A 142 -5.25 -12.76 11.67
C ALA A 142 -3.77 -13.15 11.48
N GLU A 143 -3.41 -14.41 11.76
CA GLU A 143 -2.06 -14.94 11.49
C GLU A 143 -1.73 -14.93 10.00
N ARG A 144 -2.68 -15.27 9.12
CA ARG A 144 -2.50 -15.16 7.66
C ARG A 144 -2.28 -13.72 7.21
N GLN A 145 -3.06 -12.77 7.72
CA GLN A 145 -2.91 -11.36 7.36
C GLN A 145 -1.59 -10.77 7.88
N ALA A 146 -1.22 -11.07 9.13
CA ALA A 146 0.07 -10.65 9.68
C ALA A 146 1.24 -11.28 8.91
N SER A 147 1.12 -12.55 8.50
CA SER A 147 2.11 -13.22 7.66
C SER A 147 2.18 -12.60 6.27
N ALA A 148 1.05 -12.25 5.66
CA ALA A 148 1.02 -11.61 4.33
C ALA A 148 1.66 -10.22 4.39
N ALA A 149 1.32 -9.39 5.38
CA ALA A 149 1.92 -8.08 5.57
C ALA A 149 3.44 -8.17 5.87
N ALA A 150 3.87 -9.17 6.64
CA ALA A 150 5.29 -9.42 6.89
C ALA A 150 6.03 -9.86 5.61
N THR A 151 5.39 -10.68 4.77
CA THR A 151 5.93 -11.08 3.46
C THR A 151 6.04 -9.89 2.52
N GLU A 152 4.99 -9.07 2.40
CA GLU A 152 5.00 -7.86 1.56
C GLU A 152 6.08 -6.86 2.01
N LEU A 153 6.22 -6.63 3.32
CA LEU A 153 7.29 -5.80 3.87
C LEU A 153 8.68 -6.39 3.56
N ALA A 154 8.85 -7.71 3.72
CA ALA A 154 10.11 -8.37 3.44
C ALA A 154 10.48 -8.33 1.95
N GLU A 155 9.50 -8.53 1.06
CA GLU A 155 9.66 -8.39 -0.39
C GLU A 155 9.99 -6.94 -0.77
N GLY A 156 9.28 -5.96 -0.20
CA GLY A 156 9.56 -4.54 -0.40
C GLY A 156 10.96 -4.13 0.08
N CYS A 157 11.42 -4.65 1.22
CA CYS A 157 12.77 -4.41 1.72
C CYS A 157 13.85 -5.08 0.86
N ASN A 158 13.62 -6.29 0.35
CA ASN A 158 14.52 -6.94 -0.60
C ASN A 158 14.59 -6.19 -1.93
N HIS A 159 13.45 -5.69 -2.40
CA HIS A 159 13.38 -4.88 -3.61
C HIS A 159 14.15 -3.58 -3.41
N ALA A 160 13.83 -2.80 -2.37
CA ALA A 160 14.52 -1.55 -2.03
C ALA A 160 16.03 -1.75 -1.84
N ARG A 161 16.46 -2.90 -1.31
CA ARG A 161 17.87 -3.27 -1.23
C ARG A 161 18.53 -3.31 -2.60
N GLY A 162 17.92 -3.98 -3.58
CA GLY A 162 18.42 -4.00 -4.96
C GLY A 162 18.51 -2.60 -5.56
N TYR A 163 17.48 -1.77 -5.44
CA TYR A 163 17.52 -0.39 -5.94
C TYR A 163 18.57 0.48 -5.24
N CYS A 164 18.75 0.30 -3.93
CA CYS A 164 19.78 1.02 -3.18
C CYS A 164 21.19 0.55 -3.56
N GLU A 165 21.42 -0.76 -3.75
CA GLU A 165 22.67 -1.30 -4.34
C GLU A 165 22.94 -0.70 -5.73
N ASN A 166 21.91 -0.17 -6.40
CA ASN A 166 22.01 0.45 -7.72
C ASN A 166 22.11 1.98 -7.68
N GLY A 167 22.19 2.58 -6.49
CA GLY A 167 22.38 4.02 -6.30
C GLY A 167 21.10 4.85 -6.31
N ASP A 168 19.93 4.22 -6.15
CA ASP A 168 18.66 4.93 -5.99
C ASP A 168 18.56 5.53 -4.58
N PRO A 169 18.49 6.88 -4.45
CA PRO A 169 18.47 7.54 -3.15
C PRO A 169 17.18 7.30 -2.37
N ASP A 170 16.03 7.20 -3.04
CA ASP A 170 14.73 7.02 -2.40
C ASP A 170 14.61 5.59 -1.85
N ALA A 171 15.17 4.61 -2.56
CA ALA A 171 15.27 3.23 -2.09
C ALA A 171 16.21 3.10 -0.87
N CYS A 172 17.33 3.82 -0.86
CA CYS A 172 18.23 3.85 0.30
C CYS A 172 17.59 4.52 1.53
N GLU A 173 16.79 5.58 1.33
CA GLU A 173 16.00 6.20 2.40
C GLU A 173 14.94 5.23 2.93
N TYR A 174 14.25 4.51 2.06
CA TYR A 174 13.27 3.50 2.45
C TYR A 174 13.88 2.38 3.30
N LEU A 175 15.11 1.93 2.98
CA LEU A 175 15.80 0.90 3.77
C LEU A 175 16.10 1.33 5.20
N THR A 176 16.49 2.59 5.40
CA THR A 176 16.75 3.11 6.75
C THR A 176 15.45 3.39 7.52
N GLY A 177 14.46 3.99 6.86
CA GLY A 177 13.21 4.42 7.49
C GLY A 177 12.22 3.28 7.77
N ALA A 178 12.05 2.34 6.84
CA ALA A 178 11.03 1.29 6.91
C ALA A 178 11.61 -0.11 7.19
N CYS A 179 12.84 -0.38 6.73
CA CYS A 179 13.44 -1.72 6.82
C CYS A 179 14.47 -1.87 7.96
N GLY A 180 14.78 -0.78 8.68
CA GLY A 180 15.65 -0.81 9.86
C GLY A 180 17.14 -0.99 9.56
N TYR A 181 17.59 -0.76 8.33
CA TYR A 181 19.01 -0.77 7.99
C TYR A 181 19.70 0.44 8.63
N SER A 182 20.91 0.25 9.15
CA SER A 182 21.75 1.37 9.58
C SER A 182 22.36 2.10 8.38
N GLU A 183 22.73 3.37 8.58
CA GLU A 183 23.43 4.19 7.56
C GLU A 183 24.75 3.52 7.10
N ASP A 184 25.42 2.79 7.99
CA ASP A 184 26.63 2.02 7.68
C ASP A 184 26.33 0.81 6.79
N GLU A 185 25.23 0.10 7.04
CA GLU A 185 24.78 -1.01 6.19
C GLU A 185 24.40 -0.52 4.80
N VAL A 186 23.66 0.59 4.70
CA VAL A 186 23.33 1.23 3.42
C VAL A 186 24.58 1.72 2.68
N SER A 187 25.53 2.31 3.40
CA SER A 187 26.82 2.70 2.82
C SER A 187 27.61 1.49 2.30
N GLY A 188 27.51 0.33 2.95
CA GLY A 188 28.10 -0.93 2.49
C GLY A 188 27.42 -1.52 1.25
N LEU A 189 26.12 -1.32 1.06
CA LEU A 189 25.40 -1.68 -0.16
C LEU A 189 25.82 -0.80 -1.35
N LEU A 190 26.16 0.46 -1.07
CA LEU A 190 26.65 1.43 -2.06
C LEU A 190 28.15 1.30 -2.32
N ALA A 191 28.90 0.77 -1.37
CA ALA A 191 30.33 0.54 -1.48
C ALA A 191 30.62 -0.46 -2.60
N GLU A 192 31.63 -0.18 -3.42
CA GLU A 192 32.07 -1.10 -4.47
C GLU A 192 32.48 -2.44 -3.84
N PRO A 193 32.16 -3.59 -4.46
CA PRO A 193 32.90 -4.80 -4.16
C PRO A 193 34.39 -4.49 -4.41
N GLU A 194 35.23 -4.65 -3.39
CA GLU A 194 36.68 -4.56 -3.54
C GLU A 194 37.07 -5.36 -4.79
N PRO A 195 37.77 -4.76 -5.77
CA PRO A 195 38.12 -5.46 -6.99
C PRO A 195 38.79 -6.76 -6.57
N ALA A 196 38.21 -7.89 -6.98
CA ALA A 196 38.73 -9.20 -6.64
C ALA A 196 40.23 -9.18 -6.96
N ALA A 197 41.05 -9.28 -5.92
CA ALA A 197 42.47 -9.42 -6.10
C ALA A 197 42.69 -10.71 -6.88
N ASP A 198 43.23 -10.55 -8.08
CA ASP A 198 43.81 -11.57 -8.96
C ASP A 198 42.83 -12.36 -9.88
N ASP A 199 43.21 -12.40 -11.17
CA ASP A 199 42.74 -13.25 -12.28
C ASP A 199 41.51 -12.83 -13.13
N GLY A 200 41.43 -11.55 -13.53
CA GLY A 200 40.60 -11.11 -14.68
C GLY A 200 41.45 -10.79 -15.92
N PRO A 201 40.98 -11.09 -17.16
CA PRO A 201 41.78 -10.91 -18.36
C PRO A 201 42.14 -9.43 -18.56
N THR A 202 43.43 -9.16 -18.70
CA THR A 202 43.97 -7.86 -19.08
C THR A 202 43.69 -7.60 -20.56
N ASP A 203 42.43 -7.38 -20.93
CA ASP A 203 42.10 -6.87 -22.24
C ASP A 203 42.26 -5.35 -22.23
N THR A 204 43.25 -4.89 -22.99
CA THR A 204 43.65 -3.50 -23.25
C THR A 204 42.64 -2.69 -24.07
N GLU A 205 41.41 -3.15 -24.19
CA GLU A 205 40.32 -2.41 -24.85
C GLU A 205 39.41 -1.86 -23.75
N ALA A 206 39.40 -0.53 -23.60
CA ALA A 206 38.47 0.13 -22.70
C ALA A 206 37.04 -0.35 -23.01
N SER A 207 36.29 -0.78 -22.00
CA SER A 207 34.86 -1.07 -22.17
C SER A 207 34.20 0.12 -22.87
N PRO A 208 33.30 -0.08 -23.86
CA PRO A 208 32.64 1.02 -24.57
C PRO A 208 31.83 1.95 -23.66
N LEU A 209 31.57 1.52 -22.42
CA LEU A 209 30.93 2.29 -21.35
C LEU A 209 31.93 2.87 -20.33
N SER A 210 33.22 2.90 -20.66
CA SER A 210 34.24 3.56 -19.84
C SER A 210 34.10 5.08 -19.96
N PRO A 211 34.42 5.85 -18.90
CA PRO A 211 34.39 7.31 -18.97
C PRO A 211 35.31 7.83 -20.09
N PRO A 212 34.84 8.80 -20.91
CA PRO A 212 35.71 9.49 -21.85
C PRO A 212 36.93 10.11 -21.16
N GLU A 213 38.09 10.09 -21.82
CA GLU A 213 39.36 10.59 -21.25
C GLU A 213 39.33 12.10 -20.91
N ASP A 214 38.45 12.86 -21.57
CA ASP A 214 38.23 14.29 -21.36
C ASP A 214 37.19 14.59 -20.26
N LEU A 215 36.55 13.57 -19.71
CA LEU A 215 35.62 13.70 -18.60
C LEU A 215 36.41 13.77 -17.29
N GLU A 216 36.22 14.84 -16.49
CA GLU A 216 36.97 15.04 -15.25
C GLU A 216 36.08 15.24 -14.02
N GLY A 217 36.63 14.87 -12.85
CA GLY A 217 36.09 15.19 -11.53
C GLY A 217 34.67 14.69 -11.30
N ALA A 218 33.79 15.57 -10.81
CA ALA A 218 32.41 15.22 -10.48
C ALA A 218 31.60 14.66 -11.65
N ARG A 219 31.99 14.99 -12.91
CA ARG A 219 31.31 14.49 -14.11
C ARG A 219 31.61 13.01 -14.35
N VAL A 220 32.82 12.54 -14.04
CA VAL A 220 33.19 11.10 -14.11
C VAL A 220 32.32 10.30 -13.16
N GLY A 221 32.19 10.77 -11.92
CA GLY A 221 31.33 10.11 -10.94
C GLY A 221 29.86 10.05 -11.37
N ALA A 222 29.34 11.14 -11.96
CA ALA A 222 27.97 11.14 -12.49
C ALA A 222 27.79 10.16 -13.65
N TYR A 223 28.72 10.15 -14.61
CA TYR A 223 28.72 9.23 -15.75
C TYR A 223 28.74 7.77 -15.31
N LEU A 224 29.65 7.40 -14.40
CA LEU A 224 29.76 6.02 -13.90
C LEU A 224 28.48 5.56 -13.18
N ARG A 225 27.82 6.46 -12.43
CA ARG A 225 26.52 6.15 -11.81
C ARG A 225 25.44 5.93 -12.86
N SER A 226 25.38 6.76 -13.90
CA SER A 226 24.42 6.57 -15.00
C SER A 226 24.65 5.25 -15.75
N VAL A 227 25.91 4.91 -16.04
CA VAL A 227 26.27 3.63 -16.68
C VAL A 227 25.86 2.45 -15.80
N ARG A 228 26.12 2.51 -14.49
CA ARG A 228 25.68 1.48 -13.55
C ARG A 228 24.16 1.34 -13.53
N GLY A 229 23.43 2.46 -13.47
CA GLY A 229 21.97 2.47 -13.54
C GLY A 229 21.43 1.83 -14.81
N TYR A 230 22.06 2.14 -15.96
CA TYR A 230 21.74 1.52 -17.25
C TYR A 230 21.94 0.00 -17.23
N LEU A 231 23.15 -0.48 -16.90
CA LEU A 231 23.48 -1.91 -16.90
C LEU A 231 22.53 -2.71 -15.99
N ASN A 232 22.30 -2.19 -14.78
CA ASN A 232 21.42 -2.83 -13.82
C ASN A 232 19.96 -2.88 -14.30
N ALA A 233 19.46 -1.79 -14.89
CA ALA A 233 18.11 -1.76 -15.44
C ALA A 233 17.95 -2.74 -16.61
N THR A 234 18.97 -2.89 -17.47
CA THR A 234 18.95 -3.86 -18.58
C THR A 234 19.04 -5.31 -18.11
N ASP A 235 19.82 -5.59 -17.06
CA ASP A 235 19.89 -6.92 -16.46
C ASP A 235 18.55 -7.28 -15.79
N ALA A 236 17.96 -6.36 -15.03
CA ALA A 236 16.65 -6.54 -14.42
C ALA A 236 15.56 -6.76 -15.49
N ALA A 237 15.54 -5.97 -16.55
CA ALA A 237 14.60 -6.16 -17.66
C ALA A 237 14.72 -7.56 -18.28
N THR A 238 15.95 -8.07 -18.44
CA THR A 238 16.20 -9.42 -18.96
C THR A 238 15.61 -10.48 -18.04
N GLU A 239 15.86 -10.39 -16.73
CA GLU A 239 15.30 -11.30 -15.73
C GLU A 239 13.76 -11.28 -15.71
N HIS A 240 13.16 -10.08 -15.75
CA HIS A 240 11.71 -9.93 -15.76
C HIS A 240 11.06 -10.49 -17.02
N ILE A 241 11.70 -10.36 -18.18
CA ILE A 241 11.23 -10.95 -19.44
C ILE A 241 11.21 -12.49 -19.33
N GLU A 242 12.21 -13.11 -18.71
CA GLU A 242 12.21 -14.56 -18.49
C GLU A 242 11.07 -15.01 -17.59
N LYS A 243 10.90 -14.34 -16.43
CA LYS A 243 9.78 -14.61 -15.50
C LYS A 243 8.42 -14.45 -16.17
N LEU A 244 8.26 -13.40 -16.97
CA LEU A 244 7.02 -13.14 -17.72
C LEU A 244 6.74 -14.27 -18.73
N ARG A 245 7.75 -14.76 -19.45
CA ARG A 245 7.60 -15.88 -20.38
C ARG A 245 7.10 -17.13 -19.68
N GLU A 246 7.73 -17.50 -18.56
CA GLU A 246 7.33 -18.68 -17.76
C GLU A 246 5.89 -18.53 -17.26
N ALA A 247 5.53 -17.37 -16.71
CA ALA A 247 4.18 -17.10 -16.21
C ALA A 247 3.12 -17.21 -17.31
N LEU A 248 3.38 -16.64 -18.50
CA LEU A 248 2.47 -16.71 -19.64
C LEU A 248 2.33 -18.14 -20.17
N GLU A 249 3.41 -18.91 -20.25
CA GLU A 249 3.36 -20.32 -20.65
C GLU A 249 2.47 -21.12 -19.68
N HIS A 250 2.71 -20.99 -18.38
CA HIS A 250 1.90 -21.65 -17.35
C HIS A 250 0.42 -21.25 -17.39
N ALA A 251 0.11 -19.96 -17.59
CA ALA A 251 -1.27 -19.49 -17.68
C ALA A 251 -2.00 -20.07 -18.90
N ASN A 252 -1.33 -20.10 -20.06
CA ASN A 252 -1.89 -20.67 -21.29
C ASN A 252 -2.08 -22.18 -21.19
N ASP A 253 -1.14 -22.90 -20.59
CA ASP A 253 -1.26 -24.34 -20.36
C ASP A 253 -2.40 -24.67 -19.41
N ALA A 254 -2.55 -23.91 -18.33
CA ALA A 254 -3.67 -24.05 -17.40
C ALA A 254 -5.01 -23.74 -18.09
N ALA A 255 -5.10 -22.66 -18.86
CA ALA A 255 -6.29 -22.30 -19.62
C ALA A 255 -6.70 -23.42 -20.60
N ARG A 256 -5.73 -23.99 -21.32
CA ARG A 256 -5.93 -25.11 -22.24
C ARG A 256 -6.42 -26.36 -21.49
N ALA A 257 -5.82 -26.69 -20.35
CA ALA A 257 -6.22 -27.83 -19.54
C ALA A 257 -7.65 -27.68 -19.00
N VAL A 258 -8.00 -26.51 -18.47
CA VAL A 258 -9.34 -26.22 -17.94
C VAL A 258 -10.40 -26.33 -19.04
N ASN A 259 -10.19 -25.71 -20.19
CA ASN A 259 -11.15 -25.80 -21.30
C ASN A 259 -11.19 -27.21 -21.93
N GLY A 260 -10.09 -27.95 -21.91
CA GLY A 260 -10.05 -29.37 -22.26
C GLY A 260 -10.98 -30.20 -21.36
N ILE A 261 -10.83 -30.08 -20.04
CA ILE A 261 -11.67 -30.79 -19.05
C ILE A 261 -13.15 -30.45 -19.23
N ARG A 262 -13.48 -29.17 -19.44
CA ARG A 262 -14.87 -28.73 -19.66
C ARG A 262 -15.45 -29.36 -20.91
N THR A 263 -14.70 -29.33 -22.01
CA THR A 263 -15.12 -29.90 -23.30
C THR A 263 -15.36 -31.41 -23.18
N ASP A 264 -14.45 -32.15 -22.53
CA ASP A 264 -14.59 -33.59 -22.29
C ASP A 264 -15.81 -33.93 -21.43
N ALA A 265 -16.20 -33.01 -20.54
CA ALA A 265 -17.41 -33.12 -19.72
C ALA A 265 -18.71 -32.66 -20.43
N GLY A 266 -18.63 -32.23 -21.69
CA GLY A 266 -19.76 -31.68 -22.44
C GLY A 266 -20.24 -30.31 -21.95
N ILE A 267 -19.35 -29.56 -21.28
CA ILE A 267 -19.59 -28.23 -20.76
C ILE A 267 -18.91 -27.21 -21.69
N ASP A 268 -19.61 -26.11 -22.01
CA ASP A 268 -19.06 -25.06 -22.87
C ASP A 268 -17.74 -24.48 -22.30
N PRO A 269 -16.73 -24.21 -23.15
CA PRO A 269 -15.49 -23.55 -22.74
C PRO A 269 -15.75 -22.20 -22.07
N ILE A 270 -14.84 -21.78 -21.20
CA ILE A 270 -14.86 -20.43 -20.62
C ILE A 270 -13.86 -19.52 -21.33
N HIS A 271 -14.19 -18.23 -21.30
CA HIS A 271 -13.30 -17.17 -21.70
C HIS A 271 -12.42 -16.74 -20.50
N PHE A 272 -11.11 -16.61 -20.69
CA PHE A 272 -10.18 -16.23 -19.63
C PHE A 272 -9.85 -14.73 -19.70
N THR A 273 -10.79 -13.89 -19.29
CA THR A 273 -10.63 -12.42 -19.37
C THR A 273 -9.34 -11.91 -18.71
N LYS A 274 -8.96 -12.43 -17.53
CA LYS A 274 -7.71 -12.04 -16.88
C LYS A 274 -6.44 -12.32 -17.72
N LEU A 275 -6.45 -13.40 -18.50
CA LEU A 275 -5.33 -13.74 -19.38
C LEU A 275 -5.35 -12.87 -20.65
N GLU A 276 -6.54 -12.54 -21.14
CA GLU A 276 -6.71 -11.57 -22.23
C GLU A 276 -6.19 -10.19 -21.83
N ASP A 277 -6.60 -9.67 -20.66
CA ASP A 277 -6.15 -8.38 -20.13
C ASP A 277 -4.63 -8.33 -20.00
N ALA A 278 -4.00 -9.37 -19.42
CA ALA A 278 -2.54 -9.44 -19.28
C ALA A 278 -1.80 -9.44 -20.64
N ASN A 279 -2.40 -10.02 -21.69
CA ASN A 279 -1.82 -9.97 -23.04
C ASN A 279 -1.97 -8.57 -23.68
N ALA A 280 -3.05 -7.86 -23.35
CA ALA A 280 -3.23 -6.47 -23.78
C ALA A 280 -2.18 -5.57 -23.12
N ASP A 281 -1.98 -5.68 -21.81
CA ASP A 281 -0.97 -4.93 -21.06
C ASP A 281 0.45 -5.18 -21.60
N LEU A 282 0.79 -6.43 -21.92
CA LEU A 282 2.07 -6.75 -22.55
C LEU A 282 2.22 -6.08 -23.92
N THR A 283 1.15 -6.03 -24.70
CA THR A 283 1.16 -5.36 -26.01
C THR A 283 1.40 -3.86 -25.86
N ASP A 284 0.77 -3.24 -24.86
CA ASP A 284 0.97 -1.82 -24.54
C ASP A 284 2.40 -1.55 -24.04
N LEU A 285 2.98 -2.45 -23.24
CA LEU A 285 4.38 -2.35 -22.85
C LEU A 285 5.32 -2.40 -24.06
N VAL A 286 5.07 -3.29 -25.02
CA VAL A 286 5.85 -3.34 -26.27
C VAL A 286 5.74 -2.03 -27.05
N ARG A 287 4.55 -1.42 -27.10
CA ARG A 287 4.34 -0.11 -27.73
C ARG A 287 5.11 1.00 -27.04
N MET A 288 5.08 1.02 -25.70
CA MET A 288 5.86 1.96 -24.89
C MET A 288 7.37 1.82 -25.15
N VAL A 289 7.90 0.59 -25.10
CA VAL A 289 9.32 0.33 -25.37
C VAL A 289 9.70 0.83 -26.78
N ALA A 290 8.81 0.66 -27.76
CA ALA A 290 9.02 1.15 -29.11
C ALA A 290 9.05 2.68 -29.24
N SER A 291 8.36 3.42 -28.35
CA SER A 291 8.31 4.89 -28.36
C SER A 291 9.36 5.56 -27.48
N THR A 292 9.87 4.86 -26.45
CA THR A 292 10.83 5.43 -25.48
C THR A 292 12.27 4.98 -25.71
N CYS A 293 12.54 4.17 -26.73
CA CYS A 293 13.88 3.67 -27.02
C CYS A 293 14.76 4.78 -27.63
N GLU A 294 15.65 5.36 -26.83
CA GLU A 294 16.60 6.42 -27.22
C GLU A 294 17.43 6.04 -28.47
N GLU A 295 17.94 4.81 -28.55
CA GLU A 295 18.77 4.38 -29.70
C GLU A 295 17.96 3.88 -30.91
N CYS A 296 16.69 3.51 -30.71
CA CYS A 296 15.80 3.11 -31.80
C CYS A 296 15.28 4.34 -32.59
N HIS A 297 15.54 5.55 -32.09
CA HIS A 297 15.19 6.83 -32.71
C HIS A 297 16.41 7.66 -33.11
N ALA A 298 17.62 7.23 -32.77
CA ALA A 298 18.84 7.89 -33.19
C ALA A 298 19.04 7.72 -34.71
N ASP A 299 19.33 8.82 -35.40
CA ASP A 299 19.84 8.75 -36.78
C ASP A 299 21.26 8.17 -36.73
N HIS A 300 21.39 6.90 -37.08
CA HIS A 300 22.67 6.20 -37.13
C HIS A 300 23.54 6.62 -38.33
N SER A 301 23.13 7.62 -39.13
CA SER A 301 23.92 8.14 -40.25
C SER A 301 25.23 8.81 -39.80
N GLU A 302 25.35 9.22 -38.53
CA GLU A 302 26.52 9.90 -37.99
C GLU A 302 27.43 9.02 -37.09
N HIS A 303 27.08 7.75 -36.81
CA HIS A 303 27.88 6.84 -35.98
C HIS A 303 28.67 5.81 -36.82
N GLY A 304 29.97 5.66 -36.53
CA GLY A 304 30.93 4.88 -37.30
C GLY A 304 30.95 3.37 -37.03
N HIS A 305 29.80 2.72 -36.88
CA HIS A 305 29.71 1.26 -36.82
C HIS A 305 28.78 0.71 -37.92
N GLU A 306 29.01 -0.55 -38.29
CA GLU A 306 28.28 -1.21 -39.38
C GLU A 306 26.82 -1.44 -38.95
N VAL A 307 25.90 -0.63 -39.47
CA VAL A 307 24.44 -0.82 -39.31
C VAL A 307 23.99 -2.00 -40.16
N THR A 308 23.99 -3.19 -39.59
CA THR A 308 23.20 -4.29 -40.14
C THR A 308 21.74 -4.03 -39.82
N ALA A 309 21.04 -3.34 -40.72
CA ALA A 309 19.58 -3.26 -40.70
C ALA A 309 19.01 -4.69 -40.71
N GLY A 310 18.68 -5.21 -39.53
CA GLY A 310 18.13 -6.54 -39.32
C GLY A 310 16.68 -6.45 -38.90
N ASP A 311 15.94 -7.55 -39.01
CA ASP A 311 14.49 -7.67 -38.69
C ASP A 311 14.09 -7.21 -37.27
N ARG A 312 15.05 -6.86 -36.41
CA ARG A 312 14.86 -6.39 -35.02
C ARG A 312 14.60 -4.88 -34.91
N GLU A 313 14.92 -4.08 -35.92
CA GLU A 313 14.81 -2.61 -35.85
C GLU A 313 13.43 -2.08 -36.29
N ASP A 314 12.54 -2.96 -36.78
CA ASP A 314 11.21 -2.61 -37.29
C ASP A 314 10.08 -2.74 -36.24
N VAL A 315 10.43 -2.54 -34.97
CA VAL A 315 9.45 -2.59 -33.86
C VAL A 315 8.42 -1.47 -34.00
N ARG A 316 8.80 -0.32 -34.60
CA ARG A 316 7.88 0.80 -34.86
C ARG A 316 6.74 0.42 -35.80
N THR A 317 7.02 -0.26 -36.92
CA THR A 317 5.97 -0.67 -37.87
C THR A 317 5.05 -1.72 -37.24
N ALA A 318 5.61 -2.65 -36.47
CA ALA A 318 4.83 -3.68 -35.78
C ALA A 318 3.97 -3.13 -34.63
N ALA A 319 4.51 -2.21 -33.82
CA ALA A 319 3.88 -1.73 -32.60
C ALA A 319 3.00 -0.49 -32.80
N VAL A 320 3.43 0.48 -33.63
CA VAL A 320 2.76 1.78 -33.81
C VAL A 320 1.80 1.75 -35.01
N ASP A 321 2.29 1.33 -36.19
CA ASP A 321 1.45 1.31 -37.40
C ASP A 321 0.49 0.10 -37.42
N GLY A 322 0.88 -1.00 -36.77
CA GLY A 322 0.08 -2.22 -36.62
C GLY A 322 -0.96 -2.21 -35.49
N ALA A 323 -0.93 -1.23 -34.58
CA ALA A 323 -1.74 -1.25 -33.34
C ALA A 323 -3.25 -1.45 -33.61
N ARG A 324 -3.80 -0.73 -34.60
CA ARG A 324 -5.21 -0.80 -35.02
C ARG A 324 -5.60 -2.11 -35.72
N SER A 325 -4.64 -2.95 -36.06
CA SER A 325 -4.85 -4.25 -36.69
C SER A 325 -4.76 -5.42 -35.71
N THR A 326 -4.41 -5.17 -34.44
CA THR A 326 -4.35 -6.19 -33.40
C THR A 326 -5.75 -6.48 -32.83
N PRO A 327 -6.14 -7.76 -32.61
CA PRO A 327 -7.45 -8.11 -32.07
C PRO A 327 -7.73 -7.60 -30.65
N VAL A 328 -6.68 -7.23 -29.91
CA VAL A 328 -6.72 -6.84 -28.49
C VAL A 328 -6.84 -5.33 -28.25
N GLY A 329 -6.83 -4.50 -29.30
CA GLY A 329 -7.01 -3.04 -29.16
C GLY A 329 -5.79 -2.31 -28.57
N VAL A 330 -6.03 -1.07 -28.12
CA VAL A 330 -5.06 -0.16 -27.47
C VAL A 330 -5.76 0.43 -26.25
N SER A 331 -5.10 0.52 -25.10
CA SER A 331 -5.68 1.16 -23.91
C SER A 331 -5.75 2.69 -24.04
N ASP A 332 -6.71 3.32 -23.34
CA ASP A 332 -6.89 4.77 -23.32
C ASP A 332 -5.63 5.51 -22.77
N GLU A 333 -4.93 4.91 -21.81
CA GLU A 333 -3.66 5.45 -21.26
C GLU A 333 -2.55 5.45 -22.31
N THR A 334 -2.48 4.43 -23.16
CA THR A 334 -1.49 4.36 -24.25
C THR A 334 -1.78 5.36 -25.36
N GLU A 335 -3.05 5.60 -25.69
CA GLU A 335 -3.42 6.66 -26.64
C GLU A 335 -3.03 8.06 -26.11
N GLN A 336 -3.18 8.28 -24.81
CA GLN A 336 -2.78 9.53 -24.16
C GLN A 336 -1.26 9.72 -24.15
N ALA A 337 -0.49 8.70 -23.72
CA ALA A 337 0.97 8.76 -23.69
C ALA A 337 1.58 8.97 -25.09
N ALA A 338 1.02 8.34 -26.13
CA ALA A 338 1.44 8.55 -27.52
C ALA A 338 1.17 9.99 -27.99
N SER A 339 0.06 10.59 -27.57
CA SER A 339 -0.28 11.98 -27.92
C SER A 339 0.62 13.01 -27.24
N GLU A 340 1.14 12.70 -26.04
CA GLU A 340 2.02 13.56 -25.27
C GLU A 340 3.48 13.49 -25.76
N ALA A 341 3.91 12.34 -26.29
CA ALA A 341 5.24 12.16 -26.87
C ALA A 341 5.43 12.87 -28.24
N ASP A 342 4.34 13.20 -28.92
CA ASP A 342 4.33 13.93 -30.21
C ASP A 342 4.32 15.48 -30.04
N THR A 343 4.36 15.99 -28.81
CA THR A 343 4.46 17.43 -28.47
C THR A 343 5.81 17.84 -27.89
#